data_AF-A0A6N7Y3E8-F1
#
_entry.id   AF-A0A6N7Y3E8-F1
#
_cell.length_a   1.000
_cell.length_b   1.000
_cell.length_c   1.000
_cell.angle_alpha   90.00
_cell.angle_beta   90.00
_cell.angle_gamma   90.00
#
_symmetry.space_group_name_H-M   'P 1'
#
loop_
_entity.id
_entity.type
_entity.pdbx_description
1 polymer ?
#
loop_
_entity_poly.entity_id
_entity_poly.type
_entity_poly.pdbx_seq_one_letter_code
_entity_poly.pdbx_strand_id
1 'polypeptide(L)'
;MENITETEKLQLHSKELELQSKELDNEILRLKHELEIANAKLKWYEEQFKLNAVKKYGKSGDNVDEDQISFFNEAEISERPEIEEPTMEKITYERKRRGINKKSFEDLPVERIEYEISEEERSCEICGTIMHEMSVEIRKEIKVVPATASIVEHIRKVYSCIKCEREGEKANIITAKMPEPVIKGSFVSPSLLAYLMY
;
A
#
# COMPACT_ATOMS: atom_id res chain seq x y z
N MET A 1 42.39 39.66 -60.31
CA MET A 1 41.07 39.38 -59.72
C MET A 1 40.96 37.96 -59.16
N GLU A 2 41.90 37.05 -59.46
CA GLU A 2 41.85 35.64 -59.02
C GLU A 2 42.25 35.40 -57.54
N ASN A 3 43.11 36.24 -56.95
CA ASN A 3 43.52 36.07 -55.55
C ASN A 3 42.44 36.45 -54.51
N ILE A 4 41.48 37.30 -54.88
CA ILE A 4 40.42 37.76 -53.96
C ILE A 4 39.41 36.63 -53.73
N THR A 5 39.11 35.83 -54.76
CA THR A 5 38.17 34.71 -54.68
C THR A 5 38.74 33.50 -53.93
N GLU A 6 40.07 33.31 -53.94
CA GLU A 6 40.73 32.26 -53.13
C GLU A 6 40.75 32.62 -51.65
N THR A 7 41.01 33.88 -51.29
CA THR A 7 40.95 34.33 -49.90
C THR A 7 39.55 34.25 -49.31
N GLU A 8 38.52 34.54 -50.10
CA GLU A 8 37.11 34.40 -49.69
C GLU A 8 36.72 32.94 -49.48
N LYS A 9 37.18 32.02 -50.35
CA LYS A 9 36.98 30.57 -50.17
C LYS A 9 37.65 30.04 -48.90
N LEU A 10 38.87 30.51 -48.60
CA LEU A 10 39.58 30.14 -47.37
C LEU A 10 38.86 30.65 -46.12
N GLN A 11 38.31 31.87 -46.15
CA GLN A 11 37.51 32.43 -45.05
C GLN A 11 36.17 31.70 -44.86
N LEU A 12 35.53 31.26 -45.94
CA LEU A 12 34.32 30.45 -45.87
C LEU A 12 34.61 29.09 -45.22
N HIS A 13 35.71 28.45 -45.63
CA HIS A 13 36.13 27.16 -45.10
C HIS A 13 36.55 27.23 -43.63
N SER A 14 37.27 28.29 -43.21
CA SER A 14 37.61 28.48 -41.79
C SER A 14 36.35 28.67 -40.92
N LYS A 15 35.33 29.34 -41.45
CA LYS A 15 34.05 29.53 -40.76
C LYS A 15 33.23 28.24 -40.66
N GLU A 16 33.27 27.39 -41.67
CA GLU A 16 32.68 26.05 -41.63
C GLU A 16 33.37 25.16 -40.59
N LEU A 17 34.70 25.19 -40.53
CA LEU A 17 35.48 24.47 -39.52
C LEU A 17 35.17 24.95 -38.09
N GLU A 18 35.02 26.25 -37.88
CA GLU A 18 34.58 26.80 -36.59
C GLU A 18 33.17 26.35 -36.20
N LEU A 19 32.26 26.25 -37.17
CA LEU A 19 30.90 25.76 -36.94
C LEU A 19 30.92 24.29 -36.53
N GLN A 20 31.67 23.47 -37.26
CA GLN A 20 31.85 22.05 -36.97
C GLN A 20 32.51 21.82 -35.60
N SER A 21 33.51 22.63 -35.23
CA SER A 21 34.12 22.56 -33.90
C SER A 21 33.10 22.81 -32.79
N LYS A 22 32.23 23.83 -32.96
CA LYS A 22 31.18 24.15 -31.99
C LYS A 22 30.12 23.06 -31.89
N GLU A 23 29.75 22.44 -33.01
CA GLU A 23 28.83 21.31 -33.04
C GLU A 23 29.41 20.10 -32.28
N LEU A 24 30.68 19.77 -32.53
CA LEU A 24 31.40 18.71 -31.82
C LEU A 24 31.50 19.00 -30.31
N ASP A 25 31.79 20.24 -29.92
CA ASP A 25 31.84 20.63 -28.50
C ASP A 25 30.49 20.45 -27.80
N ASN A 26 29.40 20.84 -28.48
CA ASN A 26 28.04 20.64 -27.96
C ASN A 26 27.70 19.16 -27.81
N GLU A 27 28.12 18.33 -28.76
CA GLU A 27 27.91 16.89 -28.71
C GLU A 27 28.72 16.23 -27.59
N ILE A 28 29.96 16.66 -27.37
CA ILE A 28 30.80 16.22 -26.24
C ILE A 28 30.14 16.60 -24.90
N LEU A 29 29.61 17.81 -24.78
CA LEU A 29 28.91 18.25 -23.56
C LEU A 29 27.67 17.39 -23.30
N ARG A 30 26.89 17.10 -24.33
CA ARG A 30 25.71 16.23 -24.23
C ARG A 30 26.09 14.82 -23.79
N LEU A 31 27.09 14.21 -24.43
CA LEU A 31 27.54 12.86 -24.10
C LEU A 31 28.10 12.78 -22.67
N LYS A 32 28.82 13.81 -22.21
CA LYS A 32 29.29 13.90 -20.81
C LYS A 32 28.13 13.95 -19.83
N HIS A 33 27.10 14.74 -20.12
CA HIS A 33 25.92 14.82 -19.28
C HIS A 33 25.14 13.49 -19.23
N GLU A 34 24.96 12.83 -20.38
CA GLU A 34 24.33 11.52 -20.45
C GLU A 34 25.13 10.46 -19.66
N LEU A 35 26.47 10.50 -19.72
CA LEU A 35 27.34 9.64 -18.92
C LEU A 35 27.22 9.92 -17.42
N GLU A 36 27.15 11.18 -17.00
CA GLU A 36 26.94 11.53 -15.59
C GLU A 36 25.61 10.98 -15.07
N ILE A 37 24.53 11.14 -15.83
CA ILE A 37 23.22 10.60 -15.49
C ILE A 37 23.27 9.07 -15.40
N ALA A 38 23.89 8.41 -16.37
CA ALA A 38 24.01 6.95 -16.40
C ALA A 38 24.81 6.43 -15.19
N ASN A 39 25.94 7.07 -14.86
CA ASN A 39 26.77 6.72 -13.72
C ASN A 39 26.04 6.93 -12.38
N ALA A 40 25.29 8.03 -12.25
CA ALA A 40 24.47 8.28 -11.05
C ALA A 40 23.40 7.18 -10.87
N LYS A 41 22.74 6.76 -11.95
CA LYS A 41 21.77 5.66 -11.92
C LYS A 41 22.42 4.33 -11.54
N LEU A 42 23.58 4.00 -12.12
CA LEU A 42 24.31 2.77 -11.79
C LEU A 42 24.69 2.73 -10.31
N LYS A 43 25.26 3.83 -9.79
CA LYS A 43 25.61 3.94 -8.36
C LYS A 43 24.39 3.73 -7.46
N TRP A 44 23.27 4.35 -7.80
CA TRP A 44 22.02 4.17 -7.06
C TRP A 44 21.55 2.70 -7.07
N TYR A 45 21.55 2.05 -8.23
CA TYR A 45 21.18 0.63 -8.33
C TYR A 45 22.13 -0.28 -7.53
N GLU A 46 23.44 -0.01 -7.55
CA GLU A 46 24.41 -0.74 -6.74
C GLU A 46 24.14 -0.60 -5.24
N GLU A 47 23.81 0.60 -4.76
CA GLU A 47 23.46 0.85 -3.36
C GLU A 47 22.17 0.11 -2.98
N GLN A 48 21.14 0.17 -3.83
CA GLN A 48 19.90 -0.59 -3.60
C GLN A 48 20.14 -2.10 -3.59
N PHE A 49 21.00 -2.60 -4.48
CA PHE A 49 21.37 -4.01 -4.51
C PHE A 49 22.09 -4.43 -3.23
N LYS A 50 23.07 -3.65 -2.76
CA LYS A 50 23.79 -3.90 -1.49
C LYS A 50 22.83 -3.91 -0.30
N LEU A 51 21.94 -2.92 -0.21
CA LEU A 51 20.94 -2.84 0.85
C LEU A 51 20.00 -4.07 0.85
N ASN A 52 19.53 -4.48 -0.33
CA ASN A 52 18.67 -5.65 -0.46
C ASN A 52 19.41 -6.96 -0.14
N ALA A 53 20.69 -7.07 -0.51
CA ALA A 53 21.53 -8.21 -0.16
C ALA A 53 21.73 -8.30 1.36
N VAL A 54 21.99 -7.19 2.04
CA VAL A 54 22.08 -7.14 3.51
C VAL A 54 20.74 -7.45 4.16
N LYS A 55 19.60 -6.98 3.62
CA LYS A 55 18.28 -7.32 4.16
C LYS A 55 17.93 -8.81 4.00
N LYS A 56 18.30 -9.43 2.87
CA LYS A 56 17.96 -10.83 2.56
C LYS A 56 18.92 -11.84 3.19
N TYR A 57 20.21 -11.51 3.20
CA TYR A 57 21.29 -12.44 3.55
C TYR A 57 22.18 -11.92 4.70
N GLY A 58 21.95 -10.70 5.17
CA GLY A 58 22.66 -10.18 6.33
C GLY A 58 22.25 -10.93 7.59
N LYS A 59 23.22 -11.12 8.49
CA LYS A 59 23.01 -11.74 9.80
C LYS A 59 21.95 -10.89 10.51
N SER A 60 20.77 -11.45 10.76
CA SER A 60 19.79 -10.83 11.66
C SER A 60 20.53 -10.56 12.98
N GLY A 61 20.57 -9.31 13.40
CA GLY A 61 21.24 -8.91 14.63
C GLY A 61 20.55 -9.56 15.81
N ASP A 62 21.02 -10.75 16.19
CA ASP A 62 20.86 -11.45 17.48
C ASP A 62 21.55 -12.83 17.43
N ASN A 63 22.70 -12.94 16.75
CA ASN A 63 23.61 -14.06 17.01
C ASN A 63 24.71 -13.53 17.92
N VAL A 64 24.42 -13.56 19.22
CA VAL A 64 25.37 -13.32 20.30
C VAL A 64 26.31 -14.53 20.34
N ASP A 65 27.64 -14.31 20.35
CA ASP A 65 28.58 -15.40 20.58
C ASP A 65 28.34 -16.01 21.96
N GLU A 66 28.43 -17.33 22.08
CA GLU A 66 28.12 -18.06 23.31
C GLU A 66 29.01 -17.61 24.49
N ASP A 67 30.24 -17.17 24.18
CA ASP A 67 31.18 -16.56 25.14
C ASP A 67 30.72 -15.18 25.64
N GLN A 68 29.92 -14.43 24.87
CA GLN A 68 29.35 -13.15 25.31
C GLN A 68 28.18 -13.33 26.29
N ILE A 69 27.47 -14.46 26.21
CA ILE A 69 26.39 -14.81 27.15
C ILE A 69 26.97 -15.13 28.53
N SER A 70 28.19 -15.70 28.56
CA SER A 70 28.91 -16.08 29.79
C SER A 70 29.51 -14.89 30.57
N PHE A 71 29.61 -13.68 29.97
CA PHE A 71 30.23 -12.51 30.60
C PHE A 71 29.51 -12.01 31.87
N PHE A 72 28.23 -12.34 32.03
CA PHE A 72 27.42 -11.96 33.19
C PHE A 72 27.02 -13.17 34.05
N ASN A 73 27.68 -14.31 33.90
CA ASN A 73 27.30 -15.55 34.58
C ASN A 73 27.99 -15.79 35.94
N GLU A 74 28.52 -14.75 36.58
CA GLU A 74 29.15 -14.86 37.90
C GLU A 74 28.16 -15.33 38.99
N ALA A 75 26.88 -15.01 38.85
CA ALA A 75 25.85 -15.40 39.81
C ALA A 75 25.60 -16.92 39.84
N GLU A 76 25.43 -17.57 38.67
CA GLU A 76 25.22 -19.02 38.58
C GLU A 76 26.46 -19.82 39.00
N ILE A 77 27.67 -19.32 38.71
CA ILE A 77 28.92 -19.97 39.13
C ILE A 77 29.08 -19.93 40.67
N SER A 78 28.55 -18.89 41.31
CA SER A 78 28.62 -18.70 42.77
C SER A 78 27.46 -19.35 43.52
N GLU A 79 26.50 -19.94 42.81
CA GLU A 79 25.30 -20.52 43.41
C GLU A 79 25.63 -21.82 44.15
N ARG A 80 25.12 -21.94 45.39
CA ARG A 80 25.24 -23.17 46.18
C ARG A 80 24.08 -24.09 45.78
N PRO A 81 24.32 -25.32 45.30
CA PRO A 81 23.28 -26.22 44.77
C PRO A 81 22.31 -26.79 45.82
N GLU A 82 22.32 -26.24 47.04
CA GLU A 82 21.62 -26.80 48.21
C GLU A 82 20.42 -25.94 48.65
N ILE A 83 20.12 -24.86 47.92
CA ILE A 83 18.98 -23.97 48.19
C ILE A 83 17.93 -24.25 47.10
N GLU A 84 16.77 -24.77 47.49
CA GLU A 84 15.64 -24.96 46.58
C GLU A 84 15.18 -23.61 46.02
N GLU A 85 15.01 -23.53 44.68
CA GLU A 85 14.53 -22.32 44.01
C GLU A 85 13.16 -21.91 44.58
N PRO A 86 12.93 -20.61 44.88
CA PRO A 86 11.64 -20.14 45.35
C PRO A 86 10.56 -20.39 44.29
N THR A 87 9.42 -20.92 44.72
CA THR A 87 8.29 -21.19 43.82
C THR A 87 7.85 -19.91 43.11
N MET A 88 7.89 -19.91 41.77
CA MET A 88 7.50 -18.75 40.97
C MET A 88 5.99 -18.51 41.07
N GLU A 89 5.59 -17.44 41.76
CA GLU A 89 4.21 -16.96 41.77
C GLU A 89 3.92 -16.14 40.49
N LYS A 90 2.97 -16.60 39.68
CA LYS A 90 2.52 -15.88 38.47
C LYS A 90 1.72 -14.63 38.85
N ILE A 91 2.32 -13.45 38.67
CA ILE A 91 1.62 -12.17 38.78
C ILE A 91 0.84 -11.91 37.48
N THR A 92 -0.47 -12.17 37.50
CA THR A 92 -1.38 -11.75 36.41
C THR A 92 -1.73 -10.28 36.58
N TYR A 93 -1.36 -9.43 35.61
CA TYR A 93 -1.82 -8.03 35.58
C TYR A 93 -2.82 -7.82 34.45
N GLU A 94 -3.87 -7.05 34.73
CA GLU A 94 -4.86 -6.65 33.73
C GLU A 94 -4.41 -5.36 33.04
N ARG A 95 -4.30 -5.39 31.71
CA ARG A 95 -4.08 -4.19 30.90
C ARG A 95 -5.39 -3.71 30.29
N LYS A 96 -5.70 -2.42 30.39
CA LYS A 96 -6.69 -1.81 29.50
C LYS A 96 -6.20 -1.98 28.06
N ARG A 97 -6.90 -2.79 27.26
CA ARG A 97 -6.73 -2.74 25.80
C ARG A 97 -7.00 -1.30 25.39
N ARG A 98 -6.00 -0.62 24.79
CA ARG A 98 -6.24 0.64 24.09
C ARG A 98 -7.31 0.35 23.06
N GLY A 99 -8.52 0.79 23.35
CA GLY A 99 -9.70 0.48 22.56
C GLY A 99 -9.50 1.02 21.16
N ILE A 100 -9.57 0.11 20.20
CA ILE A 100 -10.01 0.31 18.82
C ILE A 100 -10.89 1.56 18.76
N ASN A 101 -10.46 2.55 17.96
CA ASN A 101 -11.12 3.83 17.69
C ASN A 101 -12.64 3.74 17.93
N LYS A 102 -13.08 4.21 19.10
CA LYS A 102 -14.49 4.26 19.45
C LYS A 102 -15.16 5.27 18.53
N LYS A 103 -16.14 4.79 17.77
CA LYS A 103 -17.36 5.45 17.26
C LYS A 103 -17.37 6.99 17.26
N SER A 104 -16.43 7.64 16.59
CA SER A 104 -16.31 9.11 16.58
C SER A 104 -17.34 9.81 15.69
N PHE A 105 -18.37 9.10 15.23
CA PHE A 105 -19.25 9.57 14.16
C PHE A 105 -20.74 9.41 14.50
N GLU A 106 -21.13 9.12 15.75
CA GLU A 106 -22.57 9.01 16.09
C GLU A 106 -23.32 10.35 15.99
N ASP A 107 -22.62 11.48 16.05
CA ASP A 107 -23.20 12.84 16.03
C ASP A 107 -23.46 13.40 14.61
N LEU A 108 -23.01 12.72 13.56
CA LEU A 108 -23.16 13.21 12.18
C LEU A 108 -24.51 12.78 11.56
N PRO A 109 -25.12 13.61 10.69
CA PRO A 109 -26.33 13.24 9.96
C PRO A 109 -26.08 12.00 9.09
N VAL A 110 -27.03 11.06 9.10
CA VAL A 110 -26.92 9.77 8.41
C VAL A 110 -27.87 9.72 7.21
N GLU A 111 -27.31 9.52 6.02
CA GLU A 111 -28.00 9.22 4.76
C GLU A 111 -27.95 7.70 4.51
N ARG A 112 -29.10 7.06 4.29
CA ARG A 112 -29.17 5.61 4.01
C ARG A 112 -29.48 5.35 2.55
N ILE A 113 -28.69 4.47 1.93
CA ILE A 113 -28.86 4.03 0.54
C ILE A 113 -28.98 2.52 0.53
N GLU A 114 -30.16 2.01 0.16
CA GLU A 114 -30.46 0.58 0.11
C GLU A 114 -30.32 0.04 -1.31
N TYR A 115 -29.65 -1.10 -1.43
CA TYR A 115 -29.46 -1.83 -2.68
C TYR A 115 -30.18 -3.17 -2.59
N GLU A 116 -31.25 -3.31 -3.37
CA GLU A 116 -32.03 -4.53 -3.48
C GLU A 116 -32.00 -5.08 -4.91
N ILE A 117 -32.20 -6.39 -5.01
CA ILE A 117 -32.46 -7.07 -6.28
C ILE A 117 -33.96 -6.96 -6.57
N SER A 118 -34.35 -6.68 -7.82
CA SER A 118 -35.77 -6.65 -8.22
C SER A 118 -36.40 -8.03 -8.03
N GLU A 119 -37.70 -8.07 -7.76
CA GLU A 119 -38.41 -9.34 -7.53
C GLU A 119 -38.28 -10.32 -8.70
N GLU A 120 -38.19 -9.82 -9.93
CA GLU A 120 -38.00 -10.59 -11.16
C GLU A 120 -36.65 -11.32 -11.21
N GLU A 121 -35.61 -10.75 -10.61
CA GLU A 121 -34.26 -11.31 -10.57
C GLU A 121 -34.00 -12.14 -9.30
N ARG A 122 -34.97 -12.21 -8.35
CA ARG A 122 -34.89 -13.01 -7.11
C ARG A 122 -35.14 -14.50 -7.34
N SER A 123 -34.91 -15.02 -8.54
CA SER A 123 -35.03 -16.44 -8.86
C SER A 123 -33.67 -17.12 -8.83
N CYS A 124 -33.56 -18.25 -8.13
CA CYS A 124 -32.34 -19.05 -8.15
C CYS A 124 -32.09 -19.65 -9.54
N GLU A 125 -30.89 -19.44 -10.10
CA GLU A 125 -30.49 -19.99 -11.41
C GLU A 125 -30.51 -21.53 -11.47
N ILE A 126 -30.39 -22.21 -10.33
CA ILE A 126 -30.26 -23.68 -10.26
C ILE A 126 -31.62 -24.37 -10.12
N CYS A 127 -32.50 -23.83 -9.27
CA CYS A 127 -33.75 -24.50 -8.89
C CYS A 127 -35.01 -23.67 -9.15
N GLY A 128 -34.87 -22.44 -9.68
CA GLY A 128 -35.99 -21.55 -10.00
C GLY A 128 -36.82 -21.08 -8.80
N THR A 129 -36.41 -21.38 -7.58
CA THR A 129 -37.14 -21.00 -6.37
C THR A 129 -36.84 -19.55 -6.01
N ILE A 130 -37.83 -18.83 -5.48
CA ILE A 130 -37.66 -17.46 -4.99
C ILE A 130 -36.63 -17.46 -3.84
N MET A 131 -35.64 -16.59 -3.96
CA MET A 131 -34.58 -16.44 -2.97
C MET A 131 -35.06 -15.58 -1.80
N HIS A 132 -34.62 -15.94 -0.59
CA HIS A 132 -34.94 -15.22 0.63
C HIS A 132 -33.78 -14.32 1.05
N GLU A 133 -34.07 -13.26 1.81
CA GLU A 133 -33.03 -12.39 2.38
C GLU A 133 -32.26 -13.15 3.47
N MET A 134 -30.95 -13.30 3.28
CA MET A 134 -30.03 -14.03 4.16
C MET A 134 -29.38 -13.09 5.17
N SER A 135 -28.80 -12.00 4.69
CA SER A 135 -28.06 -11.05 5.52
C SER A 135 -27.99 -9.67 4.87
N VAL A 136 -27.65 -8.68 5.68
CA VAL A 136 -27.50 -7.29 5.24
C VAL A 136 -26.07 -6.86 5.49
N GLU A 137 -25.37 -6.47 4.43
CA GLU A 137 -24.03 -5.90 4.51
C GLU A 137 -24.13 -4.38 4.60
N ILE A 138 -23.65 -3.81 5.70
CA ILE A 138 -23.67 -2.37 5.95
C ILE A 138 -22.25 -1.82 5.85
N ARG A 139 -22.09 -0.82 4.98
CA ARG A 139 -20.83 -0.12 4.78
C ARG A 139 -21.05 1.38 5.01
N LYS A 140 -20.21 1.99 5.85
CA LYS A 140 -20.32 3.41 6.21
C LYS A 140 -19.22 4.21 5.52
N GLU A 141 -19.58 5.32 4.88
CA GLU A 141 -18.65 6.30 4.33
C GLU A 141 -18.93 7.69 4.92
N ILE A 142 -17.91 8.54 4.97
CA ILE A 142 -18.05 9.96 5.34
C ILE A 142 -18.09 10.80 4.08
N LYS A 143 -19.20 11.45 3.81
CA LYS A 143 -19.39 12.41 2.72
C LYS A 143 -19.09 13.82 3.24
N VAL A 144 -18.24 14.54 2.52
CA VAL A 144 -17.88 15.93 2.86
C VAL A 144 -18.48 16.84 1.81
N VAL A 145 -19.34 17.75 2.27
CA VAL A 145 -19.75 18.94 1.53
C VAL A 145 -19.02 20.11 2.20
N PRO A 146 -18.51 21.12 1.47
CA PRO A 146 -17.81 22.23 2.11
C PRO A 146 -18.62 22.79 3.30
N ALA A 147 -18.02 22.81 4.49
CA ALA A 147 -18.59 23.18 5.79
C ALA A 147 -19.50 22.14 6.52
N THR A 148 -19.85 21.01 5.92
CA THR A 148 -20.66 19.96 6.58
C THR A 148 -20.19 18.54 6.26
N ALA A 149 -20.25 17.66 7.25
CA ALA A 149 -19.97 16.23 7.07
C ALA A 149 -21.25 15.42 7.33
N SER A 150 -21.50 14.42 6.49
CA SER A 150 -22.57 13.43 6.68
C SER A 150 -22.02 12.01 6.53
N ILE A 151 -22.73 11.04 7.11
CA ILE A 151 -22.42 9.62 6.95
C ILE A 151 -23.35 9.04 5.92
N VAL A 152 -22.81 8.35 4.93
CA VAL A 152 -23.59 7.57 3.97
C VAL A 152 -23.48 6.10 4.35
N GLU A 153 -24.60 5.50 4.76
CA GLU A 153 -24.73 4.06 5.01
C GLU A 153 -25.21 3.38 3.73
N HIS A 154 -24.31 2.65 3.08
CA HIS A 154 -24.65 1.76 1.98
C HIS A 154 -25.07 0.40 2.55
N ILE A 155 -26.33 0.05 2.32
CA ILE A 155 -26.98 -1.16 2.82
C ILE A 155 -27.24 -2.07 1.64
N ARG A 156 -26.52 -3.19 1.55
CA ARG A 156 -26.70 -4.18 0.49
C ARG A 156 -27.34 -5.43 1.05
N LYS A 157 -28.43 -5.86 0.43
CA LYS A 157 -29.09 -7.13 0.77
C LYS A 157 -28.42 -8.31 0.07
N VAL A 158 -28.21 -9.38 0.83
CA VAL A 158 -27.71 -10.67 0.37
C VAL A 158 -28.86 -11.66 0.39
N TYR A 159 -29.06 -12.36 -0.72
CA TYR A 159 -30.14 -13.33 -0.89
C TYR A 159 -29.58 -14.73 -1.04
N SER A 160 -30.28 -15.72 -0.50
CA SER A 160 -29.92 -17.13 -0.64
C SER A 160 -31.12 -18.00 -0.98
N CYS A 161 -30.87 -19.16 -1.56
CA CYS A 161 -31.92 -20.12 -1.86
C CYS A 161 -32.07 -21.17 -0.75
N ILE A 162 -33.26 -21.23 -0.13
CA ILE A 162 -33.59 -22.21 0.93
C ILE A 162 -33.44 -23.66 0.44
N LYS A 163 -33.87 -23.94 -0.80
CA LYS A 163 -33.87 -25.30 -1.33
C LYS A 163 -32.44 -25.81 -1.59
N CYS A 164 -31.58 -24.98 -2.19
CA CYS A 164 -30.17 -25.31 -2.42
C CYS A 164 -29.39 -25.42 -1.10
N GLU A 165 -29.76 -24.66 -0.08
CA GLU A 165 -29.16 -24.74 1.26
C GLU A 165 -29.51 -26.07 1.97
N ARG A 166 -30.71 -26.63 1.72
CA ARG A 166 -31.13 -27.91 2.33
C ARG A 166 -30.69 -29.15 1.56
N GLU A 167 -30.73 -29.10 0.23
CA GLU A 167 -30.55 -30.28 -0.64
C GLU A 167 -29.19 -30.33 -1.34
N GLY A 168 -28.49 -29.20 -1.47
CA GLY A 168 -27.27 -29.08 -2.26
C GLY A 168 -25.98 -29.09 -1.43
N GLU A 169 -24.87 -29.47 -2.06
CA GLU A 169 -23.51 -29.31 -1.48
C GLU A 169 -23.10 -27.83 -1.36
N LYS A 170 -23.73 -26.93 -2.13
CA LYS A 170 -23.45 -25.49 -2.15
C LYS A 170 -24.75 -24.67 -2.22
N ALA A 171 -24.89 -23.72 -1.30
CA ALA A 171 -25.97 -22.73 -1.36
C ALA A 171 -25.67 -21.69 -2.45
N ASN A 172 -26.65 -21.40 -3.31
CA ASN A 172 -26.56 -20.29 -4.25
C ASN A 172 -26.85 -18.99 -3.51
N ILE A 173 -25.90 -18.05 -3.53
CA ILE A 173 -25.98 -16.76 -2.84
C ILE A 173 -25.80 -15.66 -3.88
N ILE A 174 -26.78 -14.77 -3.98
CA ILE A 174 -26.73 -13.60 -4.87
C ILE A 174 -26.69 -12.34 -4.01
N THR A 175 -25.79 -11.43 -4.34
CA THR A 175 -25.63 -10.16 -3.65
C THR A 175 -26.08 -9.02 -4.55
N ALA A 176 -26.82 -8.04 -4.01
CA ALA A 176 -27.22 -6.87 -4.79
C ALA A 176 -25.98 -6.07 -5.25
N LYS A 177 -26.00 -5.52 -6.46
CA LYS A 177 -24.87 -4.71 -6.96
C LYS A 177 -24.85 -3.35 -6.24
N MET A 178 -23.68 -2.98 -5.71
CA MET A 178 -23.42 -1.63 -5.17
C MET A 178 -22.03 -1.16 -5.58
N PRO A 179 -21.80 0.17 -5.62
CA PRO A 179 -20.50 0.74 -5.98
C PRO A 179 -19.37 0.26 -5.08
N GLU A 180 -18.17 0.10 -5.67
CA GLU A 180 -16.96 -0.26 -4.94
C GLU A 180 -16.39 0.94 -4.18
N PRO A 181 -15.85 0.73 -2.96
CA PRO A 181 -15.20 1.78 -2.20
C PRO A 181 -13.86 2.19 -2.82
N VAL A 182 -13.48 3.46 -2.65
CA VAL A 182 -12.16 3.96 -3.08
C VAL A 182 -11.03 3.24 -2.33
N ILE A 183 -11.20 3.03 -1.02
CA ILE A 183 -10.25 2.32 -0.16
C ILE A 183 -11.03 1.24 0.61
N LYS A 184 -10.71 -0.03 0.35
CA LYS A 184 -11.36 -1.18 1.02
C LYS A 184 -11.12 -1.13 2.54
N GLY A 185 -12.18 -1.32 3.33
CA GLY A 185 -12.12 -1.35 4.79
C GLY A 185 -11.98 0.02 5.48
N SER A 186 -12.06 1.12 4.73
CA SER A 186 -11.98 2.48 5.25
C SER A 186 -13.34 3.21 5.17
N PHE A 187 -13.49 4.28 5.98
CA PHE A 187 -14.66 5.19 5.95
C PHE A 187 -14.51 6.30 4.89
N VAL A 188 -13.42 6.30 4.13
CA VAL A 188 -13.10 7.36 3.17
C VAL A 188 -14.00 7.25 1.94
N SER A 189 -14.88 8.25 1.76
CA SER A 189 -15.61 8.44 0.50
C SER A 189 -14.74 9.14 -0.55
N PRO A 190 -15.12 9.10 -1.83
CA PRO A 190 -14.48 9.92 -2.86
C PRO A 190 -14.44 11.41 -2.52
N SER A 191 -15.50 11.93 -1.89
CA SER A 191 -15.59 13.35 -1.50
C SER A 191 -14.64 13.71 -0.35
N LEU A 192 -14.48 12.82 0.63
CA LEU A 192 -13.52 13.04 1.72
C LEU A 192 -12.08 13.00 1.19
N LEU A 193 -11.78 12.06 0.29
CA LEU A 193 -10.46 11.99 -0.32
C LEU A 193 -10.14 13.25 -1.12
N ALA A 194 -11.10 13.72 -1.94
CA ALA A 194 -10.95 14.95 -2.70
C ALA A 194 -10.69 16.17 -1.80
N TYR A 195 -11.41 16.26 -0.67
CA TYR A 195 -11.21 17.32 0.32
C TYR A 195 -9.83 17.28 0.99
N LEU A 196 -9.27 16.09 1.22
CA LEU A 196 -7.93 15.94 1.82
C LEU A 196 -6.78 16.21 0.83
N MET A 197 -7.03 16.08 -0.47
CA MET A 197 -6.02 16.27 -1.51
C MET A 197 -5.85 17.73 -1.95
N TYR A 198 -6.83 18.59 -1.65
CA TYR A 198 -6.85 20.01 -2.00
C TYR A 198 -6.44 20.86 -0.79
#